data_AF-V5HAS2-F1
#
_entry.id   AF-V5HAS2-F1
#
_cell.length_a   1.000
_cell.length_b   1.000
_cell.length_c   1.000
_cell.angle_alpha   90.00
_cell.angle_beta   90.00
_cell.angle_gamma   90.00
#
_symmetry.space_group_name_H-M   'P 1'
#
loop_
_entity.id
_entity.type
_entity.pdbx_description
1 polymer ?
#
loop_
_entity_poly.entity_id
_entity_poly.type
_entity_poly.pdbx_seq_one_letter_code
_entity_poly.pdbx_strand_id
1 'polypeptide(L)'
;PEGILETIPQVLGYRDAWDFLRSSEAIYLMRLPLNLYTGALQCVISTLDEENPTFPSVRRQIMYLDATKGAEWQKKSVTLTTDNKPASNSSSSFTSDFPKPGFRFSVMFVDSKCL
;
A
#
# COMPACT_ATOMS: atom_id res chain seq x y z
N PRO A 1 13.51 12.51 -7.28
CA PRO A 1 13.92 11.95 -5.97
C PRO A 1 14.14 10.42 -6.03
N GLU A 2 13.22 9.69 -6.68
CA GLU A 2 13.18 8.23 -6.73
C GLU A 2 14.45 7.60 -7.35
N GLY A 3 14.92 8.12 -8.49
CA GLY A 3 16.12 7.60 -9.16
C GLY A 3 17.42 7.75 -8.35
N ILE A 4 17.48 8.66 -7.37
CA ILE A 4 18.64 8.76 -6.47
C ILE A 4 18.59 7.64 -5.43
N LEU A 5 17.42 7.39 -4.84
CA LEU A 5 17.24 6.36 -3.81
C LEU A 5 17.42 4.94 -4.35
N GLU A 6 17.18 4.71 -5.64
CA GLU A 6 17.41 3.42 -6.29
C GLU A 6 18.90 3.07 -6.44
N THR A 7 19.79 4.05 -6.29
CA THR A 7 21.25 3.85 -6.42
C THR A 7 21.96 3.68 -5.07
N ILE A 8 21.24 3.72 -3.94
CA ILE A 8 21.79 3.63 -2.58
C ILE A 8 21.46 2.26 -1.98
N PRO A 9 22.39 1.27 -2.00
CA PRO A 9 22.09 -0.10 -1.59
C PRO A 9 21.54 -0.24 -0.17
N GLN A 10 22.00 0.62 0.74
CA GLN A 10 21.60 0.60 2.16
C GLN A 10 20.12 0.94 2.37
N VAL A 11 19.50 1.64 1.42
CA VAL A 11 18.09 2.07 1.52
C VAL A 11 17.16 1.04 0.88
N LEU A 12 17.68 0.18 0.01
CA LEU A 12 16.85 -0.69 -0.81
C LEU A 12 16.10 -1.77 0.01
N GLY A 13 16.66 -2.24 1.13
CA GLY A 13 15.95 -3.14 2.05
C GLY A 13 14.75 -2.48 2.74
N TYR A 14 14.80 -1.17 2.94
CA TYR A 14 13.67 -0.38 3.45
C TYR A 14 12.70 0.03 2.34
N ARG A 15 12.80 -0.58 1.15
CA ARG A 15 11.90 -0.27 0.03
C ARG A 15 11.21 -1.52 -0.52
N ASP A 16 11.38 -2.67 0.13
CA ASP A 16 10.63 -3.90 -0.12
C ASP A 16 9.46 -4.01 0.86
N ALA A 17 8.26 -3.70 0.39
CA ALA A 17 7.06 -3.72 1.24
C ALA A 17 6.30 -5.05 1.19
N TRP A 18 6.85 -6.10 0.56
CA TRP A 18 6.17 -7.38 0.44
C TRP A 18 5.81 -7.99 1.80
N ASP A 19 6.77 -8.07 2.72
CA ASP A 19 6.54 -8.61 4.07
C ASP A 19 5.55 -7.76 4.88
N PHE A 20 5.59 -6.44 4.71
CA PHE A 20 4.63 -5.53 5.34
C PHE A 20 3.21 -5.74 4.83
N LEU A 21 3.04 -5.81 3.50
CA LEU A 21 1.72 -5.92 2.87
C LEU A 21 1.09 -7.31 2.97
N ARG A 22 1.87 -8.38 3.16
CA ARG A 22 1.34 -9.72 3.43
C ARG A 22 1.08 -9.98 4.92
N SER A 23 1.39 -9.02 5.80
CA SER A 23 1.12 -9.14 7.22
C SER A 23 -0.39 -9.18 7.51
N SER A 24 -0.77 -9.92 8.54
CA SER A 24 -2.15 -9.96 9.03
C SER A 24 -2.52 -8.75 9.89
N GLU A 25 -1.57 -7.87 10.21
CA GLU A 25 -1.82 -6.64 10.96
C GLU A 25 -2.71 -5.68 10.14
N ALA A 26 -3.59 -4.96 10.84
CA ALA A 26 -4.37 -3.90 10.23
C ALA A 26 -3.50 -2.66 10.01
N ILE A 27 -3.54 -2.11 8.80
CA ILE A 27 -2.76 -0.93 8.41
C ILE A 27 -3.69 0.29 8.42
N TYR A 28 -3.26 1.37 9.07
CA TYR A 28 -4.04 2.59 9.22
C TYR A 28 -3.43 3.72 8.40
N LEU A 29 -4.26 4.41 7.60
CA LEU A 29 -3.81 5.59 6.89
C LEU A 29 -3.74 6.79 7.84
N MET A 30 -2.54 7.06 8.35
CA MET A 30 -2.33 8.14 9.32
C MET A 30 -2.15 9.51 8.66
N ARG A 31 -1.57 9.55 7.46
CA ARG A 31 -1.28 10.81 6.77
C ARG A 31 -1.34 10.65 5.27
N LEU A 32 -1.94 11.64 4.62
CA LEU A 32 -1.86 11.83 3.17
C LEU A 32 -1.07 13.10 2.85
N PRO A 33 -0.23 13.08 1.80
CA PRO A 33 0.34 14.29 1.23
C PRO A 33 -0.77 15.29 0.86
N LEU A 34 -0.52 16.58 1.12
CA LEU A 34 -1.49 17.66 0.91
C LEU A 34 -2.08 17.71 -0.51
N ASN A 35 -1.31 17.24 -1.49
CA ASN A 35 -1.64 17.30 -2.91
C ASN A 35 -2.53 16.12 -3.38
N LEU A 36 -2.79 15.13 -2.53
CA LEU A 36 -3.68 14.02 -2.84
C LEU A 36 -5.08 14.32 -2.29
N TYR A 37 -6.00 14.66 -3.18
CA TYR A 37 -7.39 14.87 -2.81
C TYR A 37 -8.11 13.53 -2.66
N THR A 38 -8.39 13.14 -1.41
CA THR A 38 -9.22 11.97 -1.09
C THR A 38 -10.67 12.32 -0.79
N GLY A 39 -11.07 13.58 -1.02
CA GLY A 39 -12.43 14.05 -0.75
C GLY A 39 -12.82 13.91 0.72
N ALA A 40 -14.00 13.33 0.96
CA ALA A 40 -14.60 13.17 2.28
C ALA A 40 -14.27 11.83 2.96
N LEU A 41 -13.29 11.09 2.43
CA LEU A 41 -12.88 9.80 2.98
C LEU A 41 -12.13 9.98 4.30
N GLN A 42 -12.52 9.21 5.31
CA GLN A 42 -11.98 9.23 6.66
C GLN A 42 -11.76 7.81 7.18
N CYS A 43 -10.95 7.68 8.23
CA CYS A 43 -10.73 6.42 8.95
C CYS A 43 -10.38 5.25 8.01
N VAL A 44 -9.43 5.46 7.09
CA VAL A 44 -9.06 4.44 6.10
C VAL A 44 -8.18 3.37 6.75
N ILE A 45 -8.62 2.11 6.66
CA ILE A 45 -7.99 0.92 7.22
C ILE A 45 -7.80 -0.10 6.10
N SER A 46 -6.69 -0.83 6.12
CA SER A 46 -6.39 -1.94 5.20
C SER A 46 -6.11 -3.23 5.96
N THR A 47 -6.95 -4.23 5.76
CA THR A 47 -6.79 -5.58 6.36
C THR A 47 -6.45 -6.61 5.31
N LEU A 48 -5.75 -7.67 5.68
CA LEU A 48 -5.48 -8.78 4.76
C LEU A 48 -6.80 -9.49 4.40
N ASP A 49 -6.99 -9.82 3.12
CA ASP A 49 -8.23 -10.41 2.58
C ASP A 49 -7.98 -11.79 1.95
N GLU A 50 -6.90 -12.45 2.34
CA GLU A 50 -6.55 -13.81 1.96
C GLU A 50 -5.65 -14.48 3.01
N GLU A 51 -5.62 -15.82 3.04
CA GLU A 51 -4.92 -16.58 4.10
C GLU A 51 -3.43 -16.75 3.81
N ASN A 52 -3.06 -17.02 2.55
CA ASN A 52 -1.68 -17.30 2.14
C ASN A 52 -1.30 -16.49 0.89
N PRO A 53 -0.99 -15.18 1.05
CA PRO A 53 -0.56 -14.34 -0.07
C PRO A 53 0.66 -14.92 -0.77
N THR A 54 0.63 -14.97 -2.10
CA THR A 54 1.72 -15.48 -2.91
C THR A 54 2.27 -14.38 -3.80
N PHE A 55 3.59 -14.19 -3.78
CA PHE A 55 4.24 -13.19 -4.62
C PHE A 55 3.88 -13.40 -6.10
N PRO A 56 3.58 -12.34 -6.88
CA PRO A 56 3.73 -10.92 -6.55
C PRO A 56 2.48 -10.23 -6.01
N SER A 57 1.39 -10.95 -5.80
CA SER A 57 0.07 -10.38 -5.54
C SER A 57 -0.37 -10.57 -4.10
N VAL A 58 -0.94 -9.52 -3.51
CA VAL A 58 -1.63 -9.62 -2.23
C VAL A 58 -3.01 -8.96 -2.30
N ARG A 59 -4.03 -9.65 -1.78
CA ARG A 59 -5.38 -9.09 -1.65
C ARG A 59 -5.57 -8.46 -0.27
N ARG A 60 -6.00 -7.21 -0.27
CA ARG A 60 -6.36 -6.48 0.97
C ARG A 60 -7.74 -5.88 0.85
N GLN A 61 -8.44 -5.76 1.98
CA GLN A 61 -9.72 -5.10 2.08
C GLN A 61 -9.51 -3.70 2.66
N ILE A 62 -9.90 -2.69 1.88
CA ILE A 62 -9.91 -1.30 2.33
C ILE A 62 -11.27 -1.01 2.96
N MET A 63 -11.25 -0.60 4.22
CA MET A 63 -12.39 -0.08 4.95
C MET A 63 -12.25 1.42 5.15
N TYR A 64 -13.33 2.17 5.01
CA TYR A 64 -13.31 3.62 5.21
C TYR A 64 -14.69 4.15 5.56
N LEU A 65 -14.73 5.35 6.14
CA LEU A 65 -15.94 6.16 6.27
C LEU A 65 -15.95 7.20 5.15
N ASP A 66 -17.12 7.47 4.60
CA ASP A 66 -17.35 8.56 3.66
C ASP A 66 -18.30 9.54 4.32
N ALA A 67 -17.78 10.72 4.70
CA ALA A 67 -18.58 11.70 5.44
C ALA A 67 -19.78 12.22 4.64
N THR A 68 -19.83 12.01 3.32
CA THR A 68 -21.00 12.32 2.48
C THR A 68 -22.09 11.25 2.53
N LYS A 69 -21.76 10.02 2.95
CA LYS A 69 -22.67 8.87 3.02
C LYS A 69 -23.14 8.54 4.44
N GLY A 70 -22.66 9.28 5.44
CA GLY A 70 -22.99 9.06 6.85
C GLY A 70 -22.02 8.11 7.56
N ALA A 71 -22.49 7.49 8.65
CA ALA A 71 -21.64 6.72 9.56
C ALA A 71 -21.40 5.26 9.17
N GLU A 72 -21.83 4.84 7.97
CA GLU A 72 -21.69 3.45 7.53
C GLU A 72 -20.32 3.16 6.95
N TRP A 73 -19.69 2.08 7.43
CA TRP A 73 -18.43 1.59 6.90
C TRP A 73 -18.56 1.11 5.46
N GLN A 74 -17.80 1.74 4.59
CA GLN A 74 -17.62 1.31 3.21
C GLN A 74 -16.49 0.29 3.15
N LYS A 75 -16.60 -0.69 2.25
CA LYS A 75 -15.59 -1.74 2.07
C LYS A 75 -15.30 -1.97 0.59
N LYS A 76 -14.04 -2.18 0.26
CA LYS A 76 -13.62 -2.56 -1.10
C LYS A 76 -12.37 -3.44 -1.03
N SER A 77 -12.45 -4.63 -1.62
CA SER A 77 -11.26 -5.46 -1.85
C SER A 77 -10.43 -4.86 -2.98
N VAL A 78 -9.12 -4.86 -2.79
CA VAL A 78 -8.13 -4.42 -3.76
C VAL A 78 -7.04 -5.47 -3.91
N THR A 79 -6.59 -5.66 -5.14
CA THR A 79 -5.41 -6.49 -5.42
C THR A 79 -4.21 -5.56 -5.59
N LEU A 80 -3.18 -5.76 -4.77
CA LEU A 80 -1.90 -5.07 -4.88
C LEU A 80 -0.91 -6.01 -5.56
N THR A 81 -0.42 -5.62 -6.73
CA THR A 81 0.61 -6.38 -7.44
C THR A 81 1.94 -5.67 -7.33
N THR A 82 2.93 -6.35 -6.77
CA THR A 82 4.32 -5.89 -6.67
C THR A 82 5.03 -6.10 -7.99
N ASP A 83 5.67 -5.08 -8.54
CA ASP A 83 6.56 -5.28 -9.69
C ASP A 83 7.84 -6.05 -9.25
N ASN A 84 8.31 -7.03 -10.03
CA ASN A 84 9.55 -7.81 -9.78
C ASN A 84 10.71 -6.91 -9.28
N LYS A 85 11.48 -7.19 -8.22
CA LYS A 85 12.27 -8.42 -7.91
C LYS A 85 12.51 -8.63 -6.39
N PRO A 86 12.56 -9.89 -5.92
CA PRO A 86 12.88 -10.26 -4.54
C PRO A 86 14.40 -10.41 -4.33
N ALA A 87 15.17 -9.37 -4.64
CA ALA A 87 16.53 -9.27 -4.10
C ALA A 87 16.43 -8.32 -2.89
N SER A 88 17.12 -8.65 -1.79
CA SER A 88 17.18 -7.91 -0.51
C SER A 88 17.45 -6.39 -0.62
N ASN A 89 17.72 -5.92 -1.84
CA ASN A 89 18.08 -4.59 -2.24
C ASN A 89 17.23 -4.15 -3.45
N SER A 90 15.90 -4.08 -3.37
CA SER A 90 15.08 -3.57 -4.50
C SER A 90 13.85 -2.78 -4.05
N SER A 91 13.49 -1.77 -4.85
CA SER A 91 12.29 -0.94 -4.63
C SER A 91 11.04 -1.65 -5.13
N SER A 92 10.04 -1.79 -4.27
CA SER A 92 8.71 -2.23 -4.68
C SER A 92 7.90 -1.07 -5.28
N SER A 93 7.09 -1.39 -6.28
CA SER A 93 6.00 -0.54 -6.73
C SER A 93 4.73 -1.36 -6.80
N PHE A 94 3.59 -0.74 -6.47
CA PHE A 94 2.30 -1.42 -6.48
C PHE A 94 1.37 -0.84 -7.51
N THR A 95 0.72 -1.73 -8.25
CA THR A 95 -0.48 -1.39 -9.04
C THR A 95 -1.71 -1.83 -8.25
N SER A 96 -2.73 -0.96 -8.21
CA SER A 96 -4.04 -1.28 -7.62
C SER A 96 -5.15 -1.22 -8.66
N ASP A 97 -6.25 -1.91 -8.37
CA ASP A 97 -7.54 -1.90 -9.08
C ASP A 97 -8.54 -0.86 -8.50
N PHE A 98 -8.06 0.08 -7.67
CA PHE A 98 -8.85 1.23 -7.19
C PHE A 98 -9.13 2.21 -8.36
N PRO A 99 -10.22 3.02 -8.35
CA PRO A 99 -11.16 3.25 -9.46
C PRO A 99 -10.62 3.89 -10.76
N LYS A 100 -9.31 4.11 -10.87
CA LYS A 100 -8.64 4.32 -12.15
C LYS A 100 -7.44 3.34 -12.23
N PRO A 101 -7.47 2.38 -13.16
CA PRO A 101 -6.31 1.54 -13.47
C PRO A 101 -5.07 2.39 -13.72
N GLY A 102 -3.90 1.95 -13.24
CA GLY A 102 -2.60 2.52 -13.62
C GLY A 102 -1.94 3.46 -12.62
N PHE A 103 -2.47 3.63 -11.41
CA PHE A 103 -1.70 4.27 -10.33
C PHE A 103 -0.65 3.30 -9.80
N ARG A 104 0.60 3.54 -10.20
CA ARG A 104 1.80 2.90 -9.65
C ARG A 104 2.27 3.70 -8.45
N PHE A 105 2.37 3.06 -7.28
CA PHE A 105 2.86 3.69 -6.06
C PHE A 105 4.26 3.18 -5.74
N SER A 106 5.25 4.09 -5.73
CA SER A 106 6.62 3.79 -5.32
C SER A 106 6.73 3.66 -3.81
N VAL A 107 7.38 2.61 -3.30
CA VAL A 107 7.76 2.54 -1.89
C VAL A 107 8.97 3.45 -1.65
N MET A 108 8.79 4.44 -0.78
CA MET A 108 9.86 5.35 -0.37
C MET A 108 10.59 4.84 0.87
N PHE A 109 9.86 4.25 1.82
CA PHE A 109 10.37 3.64 3.04
C PHE A 109 9.35 2.61 3.54
N VAL A 110 9.81 1.54 4.19
CA VAL A 110 8.97 0.58 4.91
C VAL A 110 9.77 -0.05 6.05
N ASP A 111 9.09 -0.31 7.15
CA ASP A 111 9.59 -1.12 8.27
C ASP A 111 8.49 -2.05 8.81
N SER A 112 8.72 -2.66 9.97
CA SER A 112 7.75 -3.57 10.60
C SER A 112 6.45 -2.92 11.10
N LYS A 113 6.33 -1.58 11.06
CA LYS A 113 5.25 -0.81 11.66
C LYS A 113 4.67 0.27 10.75
N CYS A 114 5.38 0.74 9.73
CA CYS A 114 4.85 1.72 8.77
C CYS A 114 5.38 1.56 7.34
N LEU A 115 4.64 2.19 6.43
CA LEU A 115 4.88 2.35 4.99
C LEU A 115 4.59 3.80 4.61
#